data_AF-A0A497BUY5-F1
#
_entry.id   AF-A0A497BUY5-F1
#
_cell.length_a   1.000
_cell.length_b   1.000
_cell.length_c   1.000
_cell.angle_alpha   90.00
_cell.angle_beta   90.00
_cell.angle_gamma   90.00
#
_symmetry.space_group_name_H-M   'P 1'
#
loop_
_entity.id
_entity.type
_entity.pdbx_description
1 polymer ?
#
loop_
_entity_poly.entity_id
_entity_poly.type
_entity_poly.pdbx_seq_one_letter_code
_entity_poly.pdbx_strand_id
1 'polypeptide(L)'
;SAFDIGERPIYFISSNPHSVVNMLSGFALRREKELVRFLREGGDADLQAEYTDIQAHQVSSNRENFLYYVLKKYLQAPQGREAWEEREREESLCGIRHVDSHHVFDVAAQIIELRALCSDWLDPRLRVPGIERIAQSDGVILNIDYPLGMGAYHILSQIAASVGLFRGVYMLGKAATLNGRIGDVMIPNVVHDEHSRNTYLFNNTFTAARVRPYLVYGAVLDNQKAITVRGTFLQNQRYMDVFYDEGYTDIEMEAGPYLSAVYEAMRPRRYPRNEIVNLYPIPFDIGIIHYASDTPFSKGQNLGAQNMSYFGMDPTYAATVTVLRRILELEVSNI
;
A
#
# COMPACT_ATOMS: atom_id res chain seq x y z
N SER A 1 12.17 -24.52 9.39
CA SER A 1 10.92 -24.74 10.14
C SER A 1 9.82 -23.95 9.43
N ALA A 2 8.62 -24.52 9.29
CA ALA A 2 7.47 -23.79 8.75
C ALA A 2 7.22 -22.57 9.65
N PHE A 3 7.10 -21.40 9.05
CA PHE A 3 6.82 -20.17 9.75
C PHE A 3 5.38 -20.20 10.25
N ASP A 4 5.17 -20.39 11.56
CA ASP A 4 3.85 -20.50 12.14
C ASP A 4 3.25 -19.11 12.41
N ILE A 5 2.24 -18.75 11.61
CA ILE A 5 1.46 -17.51 11.75
C ILE A 5 0.10 -17.74 12.40
N GLY A 6 -0.29 -18.99 12.66
CA GLY A 6 -1.67 -19.32 13.02
C GLY A 6 -2.12 -18.62 14.30
N GLU A 7 -1.25 -18.53 15.30
CA GLU A 7 -1.58 -17.97 16.62
C GLU A 7 -1.10 -16.52 16.81
N ARG A 8 -0.42 -15.92 15.82
CA ARG A 8 0.20 -14.59 15.96
C ARG A 8 -0.79 -13.49 15.57
N PRO A 9 -0.74 -12.30 16.22
CA PRO A 9 -1.50 -11.14 15.77
C PRO A 9 -1.09 -10.73 14.35
N ILE A 10 -2.04 -10.63 13.42
CA ILE A 10 -1.78 -10.31 12.02
C ILE A 10 -2.23 -8.90 11.66
N TYR A 11 -1.34 -8.17 10.99
CA TYR A 11 -1.66 -6.98 10.22
C TYR A 11 -1.61 -7.35 8.74
N PHE A 12 -2.77 -7.41 8.09
CA PHE A 12 -2.85 -7.70 6.67
C PHE A 12 -2.69 -6.41 5.86
N ILE A 13 -1.84 -6.44 4.84
CA ILE A 13 -1.69 -5.37 3.86
C ILE A 13 -1.89 -5.96 2.46
N SER A 14 -2.79 -5.37 1.68
CA SER A 14 -2.78 -5.51 0.22
C SER A 14 -2.08 -4.29 -0.35
N SER A 15 -0.89 -4.46 -0.91
CA SER A 15 -0.12 -3.35 -1.50
C SER A 15 0.94 -3.83 -2.47
N ASN A 16 1.62 -2.90 -3.12
CA ASN A 16 2.78 -3.23 -3.94
C ASN A 16 3.90 -3.88 -3.10
N PRO A 17 4.70 -4.79 -3.69
CA PRO A 17 5.71 -5.56 -2.95
C PRO A 17 6.96 -4.76 -2.59
N HIS A 18 7.13 -3.53 -3.09
CA HIS A 18 8.40 -2.79 -2.92
C HIS A 18 8.32 -1.74 -1.80
N SER A 19 7.25 -0.95 -1.74
CA SER A 19 7.18 0.20 -0.82
C SER A 19 7.27 -0.22 0.65
N VAL A 20 6.54 -1.27 1.05
CA VAL A 20 6.56 -1.78 2.43
C VAL A 20 7.96 -2.21 2.82
N VAL A 21 8.60 -3.05 2.00
CA VAL A 21 9.92 -3.59 2.24
C VAL A 21 11.01 -2.51 2.22
N ASN A 22 10.93 -1.57 1.29
CA ASN A 22 11.86 -0.45 1.18
C ASN A 22 11.89 0.40 2.45
N MET A 23 10.71 0.66 3.04
CA MET A 23 10.60 1.46 4.25
C MET A 23 11.01 0.68 5.51
N LEU A 24 10.76 -0.62 5.57
CA LEU A 24 11.07 -1.45 6.75
C LEU A 24 12.54 -1.94 6.77
N SER A 25 13.16 -2.14 5.62
CA SER A 25 14.59 -2.53 5.55
C SER A 25 15.55 -1.34 5.56
N GLY A 26 15.06 -0.17 5.12
CA GLY A 26 15.86 1.03 4.84
C GLY A 26 17.06 0.80 3.93
N PHE A 27 17.04 -0.25 3.11
CA PHE A 27 18.18 -0.70 2.31
C PHE A 27 18.76 0.44 1.45
N ALA A 28 17.89 1.19 0.77
CA ALA A 28 18.29 2.34 -0.05
C ALA A 28 18.95 3.45 0.76
N LEU A 29 18.38 3.78 1.92
CA LEU A 29 18.82 4.92 2.75
C LEU A 29 20.21 4.65 3.34
N ARG A 30 20.51 3.41 3.71
CA ARG A 30 21.83 3.00 4.21
C ARG A 30 22.89 2.95 3.12
N ARG A 31 22.50 2.98 1.85
CA ARG A 31 23.39 2.96 0.66
C ARG A 31 23.35 4.25 -0.16
N GLU A 32 22.91 5.36 0.43
CA GLU A 32 22.81 6.63 -0.29
C GLU A 32 24.09 6.99 -1.06
N LYS A 33 25.27 6.87 -0.44
CA LYS A 33 26.54 7.22 -1.10
C LYS A 33 26.81 6.41 -2.37
N GLU A 34 26.43 5.14 -2.37
CA GLU A 34 26.59 4.21 -3.49
C GLU A 34 25.56 4.53 -4.59
N LEU A 35 24.29 4.75 -4.21
CA LEU A 35 23.22 5.14 -5.13
C LEU A 35 23.51 6.50 -5.82
N VAL A 36 24.04 7.46 -5.07
CA VAL A 36 24.45 8.77 -5.61
C VAL A 36 25.64 8.65 -6.55
N ARG A 37 26.60 7.75 -6.25
CA ARG A 37 27.71 7.48 -7.17
C ARG A 37 27.21 6.86 -8.47
N PHE A 38 26.32 5.87 -8.37
CA PHE A 38 25.69 5.24 -9.52
C PHE A 38 24.98 6.27 -10.41
N LEU A 39 24.25 7.21 -9.83
CA LEU A 39 23.64 8.31 -10.60
C LEU A 39 24.65 9.17 -11.33
N ARG A 40 25.73 9.56 -10.65
CA ARG A 40 26.80 10.40 -11.23
C ARG A 40 27.50 9.72 -12.40
N GLU A 41 27.76 8.42 -12.27
CA GLU A 41 28.44 7.62 -13.28
C GLU A 41 27.51 7.19 -14.44
N GLY A 42 26.21 7.05 -14.18
CA GLY A 42 25.21 6.61 -15.17
C GLY A 42 24.80 7.65 -16.20
N GLY A 43 25.16 8.92 -16.02
CA GLY A 43 24.94 9.99 -17.01
C GLY A 43 23.50 10.47 -17.20
N ASP A 44 22.57 10.11 -16.32
CA ASP A 44 21.18 10.59 -16.33
C ASP A 44 21.11 12.02 -15.76
N ALA A 45 21.33 13.01 -16.63
CA ALA A 45 21.44 14.41 -16.26
C ALA A 45 20.18 14.96 -15.56
N ASP A 46 18.99 14.47 -15.95
CA ASP A 46 17.71 14.89 -15.37
C ASP A 46 17.61 14.42 -13.91
N LEU A 47 17.97 13.16 -13.62
CA LEU A 47 17.98 12.67 -12.24
C LEU A 47 19.07 13.30 -11.37
N GLN A 48 20.21 13.65 -11.96
CA GLN A 48 21.27 14.36 -11.23
C GLN A 48 20.84 15.78 -10.87
N ALA A 49 20.15 16.49 -11.79
CA ALA A 49 19.57 17.79 -11.53
C ALA A 49 18.52 17.70 -10.42
N GLU A 50 17.59 16.74 -10.52
CA GLU A 50 16.56 16.52 -9.51
C GLU A 50 17.15 16.22 -8.11
N TYR A 51 18.17 15.36 -8.02
CA TYR A 51 18.84 15.10 -6.74
C TYR A 51 19.49 16.35 -6.15
N THR A 52 20.08 17.19 -7.00
CA THR A 52 20.71 18.45 -6.59
C THR A 52 19.66 19.42 -6.02
N ASP A 53 18.51 19.53 -6.69
CA ASP A 53 17.41 20.38 -6.27
C ASP A 53 16.78 19.91 -4.95
N ILE A 54 16.66 18.59 -4.75
CA ILE A 54 16.22 17.97 -3.49
C ILE A 54 17.19 18.33 -2.36
N GLN A 55 18.50 18.16 -2.57
CA GLN A 55 19.49 18.49 -1.55
C GLN A 55 19.49 19.98 -1.20
N ALA A 56 19.31 20.85 -2.20
CA ALA A 56 19.24 22.29 -2.03
C ALA A 56 17.92 22.78 -1.41
N HIS A 57 16.96 21.87 -1.12
CA HIS A 57 15.60 22.19 -0.67
C HIS A 57 14.87 23.14 -1.64
N GLN A 58 15.23 23.10 -2.93
CA GLN A 58 14.67 23.96 -3.97
C GLN A 58 13.37 23.39 -4.55
N VAL A 59 13.12 22.09 -4.36
CA VAL A 59 11.90 21.42 -4.76
C VAL A 59 11.27 20.76 -3.52
N SER A 60 9.96 20.87 -3.40
CA SER A 60 9.19 20.01 -2.49
C SER A 60 9.31 18.59 -3.05
N SER A 61 10.24 17.80 -2.55
CA SER A 61 10.46 16.42 -2.98
C SER A 61 11.08 15.64 -1.83
N ASN A 62 10.68 14.39 -1.68
CA ASN A 62 11.05 13.57 -0.55
C ASN A 62 12.32 12.78 -0.88
N ARG A 63 13.43 13.09 -0.20
CA ARG A 63 14.75 12.46 -0.41
C ARG A 63 14.65 10.94 -0.33
N GLU A 64 13.87 10.41 0.61
CA GLU A 64 13.68 8.98 0.80
C GLU A 64 13.03 8.35 -0.45
N ASN A 65 11.94 8.96 -0.96
CA ASN A 65 11.25 8.48 -2.17
C ASN A 65 12.19 8.49 -3.40
N PHE A 66 13.02 9.52 -3.52
CA PHE A 66 14.02 9.60 -4.58
C PHE A 66 15.05 8.47 -4.46
N LEU A 67 15.59 8.19 -3.28
CA LEU A 67 16.55 7.09 -3.09
C LEU A 67 15.93 5.71 -3.40
N TYR A 68 14.65 5.50 -3.10
CA TYR A 68 13.95 4.26 -3.48
C TYR A 68 13.81 4.12 -5.00
N TYR A 69 13.59 5.23 -5.70
CA TYR A 69 13.58 5.23 -7.16
C TYR A 69 14.93 4.85 -7.76
N VAL A 70 15.99 5.47 -7.24
CA VAL A 70 17.36 5.22 -7.68
C VAL A 70 17.76 3.78 -7.40
N LEU A 71 17.40 3.25 -6.22
CA LEU A 71 17.62 1.85 -5.89
C LEU A 71 17.01 0.91 -6.94
N LYS A 72 15.78 1.19 -7.39
CA LYS A 72 15.15 0.38 -8.45
C LYS A 72 15.99 0.38 -9.74
N LYS A 73 16.46 1.54 -10.20
CA LYS A 73 17.34 1.64 -11.37
C LYS A 73 18.68 0.92 -11.13
N TYR A 74 19.25 1.08 -9.94
CA TYR A 74 20.54 0.48 -9.55
C TYR A 74 20.48 -1.05 -9.61
N LEU A 75 19.45 -1.65 -8.99
CA LEU A 75 19.24 -3.09 -8.95
C LEU A 75 18.95 -3.71 -10.33
N GLN A 76 18.52 -2.92 -11.32
CA GLN A 76 18.33 -3.36 -12.71
C GLN A 76 19.61 -3.27 -13.55
N ALA A 77 20.61 -2.52 -13.08
CA ALA A 77 21.87 -2.34 -13.78
C ALA A 77 22.85 -3.50 -13.48
N PRO A 78 23.79 -3.82 -14.38
CA PRO A 78 24.78 -4.87 -14.15
C PRO A 78 25.60 -4.68 -12.85
N GLN A 79 25.84 -3.44 -12.44
CA GLN A 79 26.56 -3.07 -11.22
C GLN A 79 25.78 -3.44 -9.95
N GLY A 80 24.44 -3.46 -10.00
CA GLY A 80 23.58 -3.77 -8.85
C GLY A 80 23.29 -5.25 -8.63
N ARG A 81 23.95 -6.16 -9.36
CA ARG A 81 23.71 -7.61 -9.20
C ARG A 81 24.10 -8.13 -7.82
N GLU A 82 25.25 -7.74 -7.30
CA GLU A 82 25.66 -8.12 -5.93
C GLU A 82 24.74 -7.48 -4.88
N ALA A 83 24.27 -6.25 -5.14
CA ALA A 83 23.35 -5.55 -4.26
C ALA A 83 21.98 -6.24 -4.14
N TRP A 84 21.57 -7.04 -5.12
CA TRP A 84 20.36 -7.87 -5.03
C TRP A 84 20.50 -8.96 -3.95
N GLU A 85 21.61 -9.70 -3.96
CA GLU A 85 21.87 -10.75 -2.98
C GLU A 85 22.11 -10.16 -1.58
N GLU A 86 22.74 -8.98 -1.49
CA GLU A 86 22.83 -8.25 -0.23
C GLU A 86 21.47 -7.84 0.31
N ARG A 87 20.59 -7.35 -0.57
CA ARG A 87 19.24 -6.93 -0.21
C ARG A 87 18.43 -8.08 0.37
N GLU A 88 18.39 -9.23 -0.31
CA GLU A 88 17.66 -10.40 0.18
C GLU A 88 18.19 -10.90 1.54
N ARG A 89 19.51 -10.89 1.72
CA ARG A 89 20.13 -11.26 3.00
C ARG A 89 19.76 -10.27 4.11
N GLU A 90 19.84 -8.97 3.85
CA GLU A 90 19.53 -7.95 4.87
C GLU A 90 18.04 -7.88 5.20
N GLU A 91 17.16 -8.05 4.20
CA GLU A 91 15.71 -8.20 4.40
C GLU A 91 15.42 -9.40 5.31
N SER A 92 16.06 -10.54 5.05
CA SER A 92 15.95 -11.73 5.90
C SER A 92 16.44 -11.48 7.33
N LEU A 93 17.54 -10.74 7.49
CA LEU A 93 18.10 -10.38 8.81
C LEU A 93 17.15 -9.51 9.62
N CYS A 94 16.39 -8.61 8.97
CA CYS A 94 15.39 -7.78 9.63
C CYS A 94 13.97 -8.37 9.59
N GLY A 95 13.84 -9.69 9.42
CA GLY A 95 12.58 -10.41 9.55
C GLY A 95 11.63 -10.31 8.36
N ILE A 96 12.08 -9.81 7.22
CA ILE A 96 11.31 -9.73 5.97
C ILE A 96 11.59 -11.00 5.15
N ARG A 97 10.54 -11.74 4.82
CA ARG A 97 10.64 -12.95 4.00
C ARG A 97 9.66 -12.87 2.84
N HIS A 98 10.14 -13.16 1.64
CA HIS A 98 9.29 -13.32 0.47
C HIS A 98 8.80 -14.76 0.40
N VAL A 99 7.54 -14.93 0.02
CA VAL A 99 6.88 -16.23 -0.13
C VAL A 99 6.60 -16.43 -1.60
N ASP A 100 7.26 -17.43 -2.17
CA ASP A 100 7.06 -17.81 -3.56
C ASP A 100 5.72 -18.52 -3.73
N SER A 101 4.98 -18.15 -4.78
CA SER A 101 3.79 -18.89 -5.16
C SER A 101 4.17 -20.12 -5.98
N HIS A 102 4.02 -21.30 -5.40
CA HIS A 102 4.37 -22.55 -6.07
C HIS A 102 3.20 -23.26 -6.76
N HIS A 103 1.94 -22.83 -6.55
CA HIS A 103 0.79 -23.71 -6.81
C HIS A 103 -0.40 -23.14 -7.61
N VAL A 104 -0.86 -21.90 -7.39
CA VAL A 104 -2.19 -21.51 -7.97
C VAL A 104 -2.34 -20.04 -8.38
N PHE A 105 -1.90 -19.07 -7.57
CA PHE A 105 -2.06 -17.64 -7.85
C PHE A 105 -0.71 -16.96 -7.95
N ASP A 106 -0.40 -16.30 -9.06
CA ASP A 106 0.83 -15.51 -9.20
C ASP A 106 0.71 -14.17 -8.43
N VAL A 107 0.59 -14.30 -7.11
CA VAL A 107 0.49 -13.18 -6.16
C VAL A 107 1.68 -13.30 -5.23
N ALA A 108 2.62 -12.36 -5.35
CA ALA A 108 3.74 -12.25 -4.44
C ALA A 108 3.24 -11.96 -3.02
N ALA A 109 3.78 -12.65 -2.03
CA ALA A 109 3.47 -12.44 -0.63
C ALA A 109 4.74 -12.23 0.19
N GLN A 110 4.61 -11.44 1.23
CA GLN A 110 5.69 -11.05 2.12
C GLN A 110 5.22 -11.19 3.56
N ILE A 111 6.05 -11.85 4.34
CA ILE A 111 5.84 -12.04 5.77
C ILE A 111 6.91 -11.25 6.49
N ILE A 112 6.49 -10.37 7.40
CA ILE A 112 7.38 -9.46 8.10
C ILE A 112 7.18 -9.60 9.61
N GLU A 113 8.22 -10.06 10.28
CA GLU A 113 8.23 -10.25 11.73
C GLU A 113 8.56 -8.94 12.45
N LEU A 114 7.57 -8.34 13.13
CA LEU A 114 7.76 -7.05 13.78
C LEU A 114 8.91 -7.05 14.80
N ARG A 115 9.07 -8.13 15.59
CA ARG A 115 10.20 -8.28 16.54
C ARG A 115 11.58 -8.28 15.93
N ALA A 116 11.70 -8.67 14.66
CA ALA A 116 12.98 -8.80 13.99
C ALA A 116 13.36 -7.54 13.22
N LEU A 117 12.45 -6.57 13.11
CA LEU A 117 12.75 -5.28 12.50
C LEU A 117 13.88 -4.58 13.26
N CYS A 118 14.86 -4.09 12.52
CA CYS A 118 15.92 -3.24 13.06
C CYS A 118 15.42 -1.79 13.11
N SER A 119 15.04 -1.30 14.29
CA SER A 119 14.46 0.05 14.48
C SER A 119 15.31 1.18 13.89
N ASP A 120 16.64 1.04 13.94
CA ASP A 120 17.58 2.02 13.40
C ASP A 120 17.63 2.03 11.86
N TRP A 121 17.26 0.93 11.22
CA TRP A 121 17.27 0.78 9.77
C TRP A 121 16.00 1.33 9.13
N LEU A 122 14.90 1.43 9.87
CA LEU A 122 13.62 1.91 9.35
C LEU A 122 13.76 3.27 8.67
N ASP A 123 12.93 3.51 7.66
CA ASP A 123 12.68 4.84 7.13
C ASP A 123 12.42 5.82 8.29
N PRO A 124 13.09 7.00 8.33
CA PRO A 124 12.93 7.95 9.43
C PRO A 124 11.47 8.34 9.71
N ARG A 125 10.62 8.32 8.69
CA ARG A 125 9.19 8.62 8.80
C ARG A 125 8.43 7.53 9.58
N LEU A 126 8.99 6.34 9.80
CA LEU A 126 8.41 5.26 10.61
C LEU A 126 8.82 5.27 12.08
N ARG A 127 9.74 6.16 12.49
CA ARG A 127 10.23 6.24 13.87
C ARG A 127 9.20 6.87 14.79
N VAL A 128 8.22 6.07 15.20
CA VAL A 128 7.20 6.44 16.18
C VAL A 128 7.79 6.44 17.60
N PRO A 129 7.23 7.20 18.56
CA PRO A 129 7.69 7.14 19.95
C PRO A 129 7.60 5.71 20.50
N GLY A 130 8.68 5.21 21.12
CA GLY A 130 8.72 3.86 21.68
C GLY A 130 9.03 2.74 20.67
N ILE A 131 9.46 3.07 19.45
CA ILE A 131 9.71 2.11 18.37
C ILE A 131 10.65 0.96 18.77
N GLU A 132 11.61 1.20 19.67
CA GLU A 132 12.52 0.18 20.21
C GLU A 132 11.80 -0.98 20.91
N ARG A 133 10.57 -0.75 21.41
CA ARG A 133 9.74 -1.78 22.03
C ARG A 133 9.26 -2.83 21.02
N ILE A 134 9.31 -2.54 19.71
CA ILE A 134 8.86 -3.47 18.67
C ILE A 134 9.59 -4.82 18.73
N ALA A 135 10.81 -4.88 19.27
CA ALA A 135 11.55 -6.12 19.51
C ALA A 135 10.82 -7.12 20.44
N GLN A 136 9.81 -6.66 21.21
CA GLN A 136 8.98 -7.47 22.10
C GLN A 136 7.67 -7.93 21.43
N SER A 137 7.43 -7.51 20.19
CA SER A 137 6.18 -7.76 19.45
C SER A 137 6.02 -9.21 19.02
N ASP A 138 4.85 -9.79 19.29
CA ASP A 138 4.45 -11.04 18.66
C ASP A 138 3.79 -10.85 17.29
N GLY A 139 3.42 -9.62 16.92
CA GLY A 139 2.77 -9.29 15.66
C GLY A 139 3.57 -9.60 14.39
N VAL A 140 2.83 -9.83 13.30
CA VAL A 140 3.34 -10.08 11.95
C VAL A 140 2.59 -9.21 10.95
N ILE A 141 3.30 -8.63 9.99
CA ILE A 141 2.67 -8.05 8.79
C ILE A 141 2.67 -9.11 7.70
N LEU A 142 1.50 -9.37 7.13
CA LEU A 142 1.34 -10.14 5.90
C LEU A 142 0.99 -9.18 4.77
N ASN A 143 1.94 -8.88 3.90
CA ASN A 143 1.74 -8.06 2.72
C ASN A 143 1.57 -8.93 1.48
N ILE A 144 0.58 -8.64 0.64
CA ILE A 144 0.39 -9.31 -0.65
C ILE A 144 0.29 -8.30 -1.78
N ASP A 145 0.79 -8.67 -2.96
CA ASP A 145 0.62 -7.88 -4.18
C ASP A 145 -0.83 -7.86 -4.64
N TYR A 146 -1.29 -6.73 -5.18
CA TYR A 146 -2.70 -6.43 -5.43
C TYR A 146 -3.40 -7.56 -6.22
N PRO A 147 -4.26 -8.38 -5.58
CA PRO A 147 -4.97 -9.42 -6.29
C PRO A 147 -6.20 -8.82 -6.97
N LEU A 148 -6.28 -8.95 -8.29
CA LEU A 148 -7.38 -8.36 -9.07
C LEU A 148 -8.74 -8.94 -8.67
N GLY A 149 -9.72 -8.07 -8.42
CA GLY A 149 -11.13 -8.47 -8.30
C GLY A 149 -11.39 -9.45 -7.16
N MET A 150 -12.10 -10.54 -7.49
CA MET A 150 -12.44 -11.61 -6.55
C MET A 150 -11.21 -12.35 -5.99
N GLY A 151 -10.02 -12.20 -6.58
CA GLY A 151 -8.78 -12.71 -5.98
C GLY A 151 -8.58 -12.18 -4.56
N ALA A 152 -8.86 -10.88 -4.34
CA ALA A 152 -8.85 -10.24 -3.02
C ALA A 152 -9.73 -10.96 -2.01
N TYR A 153 -10.98 -11.25 -2.40
CA TYR A 153 -11.92 -12.00 -1.56
C TYR A 153 -11.39 -13.39 -1.21
N HIS A 154 -10.92 -14.16 -2.20
CA HIS A 154 -10.46 -15.53 -1.98
C HIS A 154 -9.24 -15.58 -1.08
N ILE A 155 -8.25 -14.72 -1.31
CA ILE A 155 -7.02 -14.70 -0.52
C ILE A 155 -7.31 -14.29 0.93
N LEU A 156 -8.01 -13.17 1.15
CA LEU A 156 -8.28 -12.73 2.52
C LEU A 156 -9.19 -13.71 3.27
N SER A 157 -10.15 -14.36 2.60
CA SER A 157 -10.99 -15.39 3.24
C SER A 157 -10.18 -16.62 3.66
N GLN A 158 -9.22 -17.06 2.84
CA GLN A 158 -8.34 -18.18 3.20
C GLN A 158 -7.40 -17.81 4.35
N ILE A 159 -6.84 -16.59 4.34
CA ILE A 159 -6.02 -16.08 5.43
C ILE A 159 -6.86 -16.01 6.71
N ALA A 160 -8.05 -15.42 6.66
CA ALA A 160 -8.96 -15.28 7.79
C ALA A 160 -9.35 -16.63 8.41
N ALA A 161 -9.47 -17.68 7.61
CA ALA A 161 -9.72 -19.03 8.09
C ALA A 161 -8.49 -19.71 8.73
N SER A 162 -7.28 -19.19 8.47
CA SER A 162 -6.00 -19.80 8.86
C SER A 162 -5.26 -19.05 9.97
N VAL A 163 -5.72 -17.86 10.36
CA VAL A 163 -5.07 -17.00 11.36
C VAL A 163 -6.00 -16.71 12.53
N GLY A 164 -5.43 -16.59 13.73
CA GLY A 164 -6.20 -16.46 14.97
C GLY A 164 -6.80 -15.09 15.20
N LEU A 165 -6.06 -14.00 14.92
CA LEU A 165 -6.52 -12.64 15.19
C LEU A 165 -5.97 -11.60 14.22
N PHE A 166 -6.86 -10.89 13.51
CA PHE A 166 -6.50 -9.66 12.83
C PHE A 166 -6.43 -8.49 13.82
N ARG A 167 -5.37 -7.70 13.72
CA ARG A 167 -5.22 -6.39 14.37
C ARG A 167 -5.54 -5.24 13.41
N GLY A 168 -5.37 -5.46 12.11
CA GLY A 168 -5.81 -4.55 11.08
C GLY A 168 -5.75 -5.17 9.68
N VAL A 169 -6.61 -4.67 8.80
CA VAL A 169 -6.68 -5.02 7.39
C VAL A 169 -6.57 -3.72 6.59
N TYR A 170 -5.46 -3.58 5.87
CA TYR A 170 -5.10 -2.38 5.14
C TYR A 170 -5.03 -2.66 3.64
N MET A 171 -5.62 -1.78 2.85
CA MET A 171 -5.67 -1.87 1.40
C MET A 171 -5.11 -0.57 0.84
N LEU A 172 -3.99 -0.70 0.16
CA LEU A 172 -3.52 0.33 -0.75
C LEU A 172 -4.01 -0.07 -2.14
N GLY A 173 -4.34 0.91 -2.97
CA GLY A 173 -4.87 0.63 -4.30
C GLY A 173 -4.66 1.78 -5.26
N LYS A 174 -4.55 1.42 -6.54
CA LYS A 174 -4.72 2.39 -7.63
C LYS A 174 -6.21 2.53 -7.88
N ALA A 175 -6.66 3.75 -8.11
CA ALA A 175 -8.01 4.00 -8.56
C ALA A 175 -8.03 5.01 -9.69
N ALA A 176 -9.03 4.88 -10.56
CA ALA A 176 -9.37 5.96 -11.46
C ALA A 176 -10.18 7.00 -10.67
N THR A 177 -9.84 8.27 -10.80
CA THR A 177 -10.53 9.34 -10.08
C THR A 177 -11.63 9.99 -10.93
N LEU A 178 -12.75 10.31 -10.30
CA LEU A 178 -13.88 11.01 -10.93
C LEU A 178 -13.93 12.50 -10.59
N ASN A 179 -13.35 12.92 -9.46
CA ASN A 179 -13.39 14.28 -8.94
C ASN A 179 -12.01 14.88 -8.59
N GLY A 180 -10.96 14.06 -8.59
CA GLY A 180 -9.59 14.46 -8.27
C GLY A 180 -8.69 14.58 -9.49
N ARG A 181 -7.38 14.68 -9.22
CA ARG A 181 -6.31 14.69 -10.21
C ARG A 181 -5.41 13.48 -10.03
N ILE A 182 -4.74 13.08 -11.11
CA ILE A 182 -3.69 12.06 -11.04
C ILE A 182 -2.65 12.49 -9.98
N GLY A 183 -2.35 11.58 -9.05
CA GLY A 183 -1.47 11.84 -7.89
C GLY A 183 -2.20 12.21 -6.59
N ASP A 184 -3.50 12.52 -6.64
CA ASP A 184 -4.31 12.72 -5.43
C ASP A 184 -4.54 11.39 -4.70
N VAL A 185 -4.76 11.48 -3.38
CA VAL A 185 -5.09 10.36 -2.52
C VAL A 185 -6.55 10.47 -2.07
N MET A 186 -7.30 9.38 -2.21
CA MET A 186 -8.72 9.26 -1.87
C MET A 186 -8.88 8.20 -0.76
N ILE A 187 -9.60 8.57 0.31
CA ILE A 187 -9.80 7.73 1.49
C ILE A 187 -11.31 7.48 1.64
N PRO A 188 -11.82 6.33 1.16
CA PRO A 188 -13.24 6.05 1.21
C PRO A 188 -13.70 5.54 2.58
N ASN A 189 -14.92 5.91 2.97
CA ASN A 189 -15.65 5.31 4.09
C ASN A 189 -16.94 4.58 3.64
N VAL A 190 -17.26 4.71 2.35
CA VAL A 190 -18.33 3.99 1.66
C VAL A 190 -17.74 3.32 0.43
N VAL A 191 -18.01 2.03 0.25
CA VAL A 191 -17.63 1.27 -0.95
C VAL A 191 -18.86 0.56 -1.50
N HIS A 192 -19.23 0.84 -2.75
CA HIS A 192 -20.22 0.05 -3.47
C HIS A 192 -19.54 -1.03 -4.30
N ASP A 193 -19.94 -2.28 -4.09
CA ASP A 193 -19.33 -3.42 -4.75
C ASP A 193 -20.24 -4.00 -5.83
N GLU A 194 -19.84 -3.93 -7.10
CA GLU A 194 -20.61 -4.52 -8.20
C GLU A 194 -20.65 -6.06 -8.18
N HIS A 195 -19.71 -6.72 -7.50
CA HIS A 195 -19.70 -8.18 -7.41
C HIS A 195 -20.88 -8.68 -6.57
N SER A 196 -21.01 -8.17 -5.34
CA SER A 196 -22.09 -8.51 -4.40
C SER A 196 -23.33 -7.62 -4.51
N ARG A 197 -23.20 -6.46 -5.14
CA ARG A 197 -24.14 -5.32 -5.13
C ARG A 197 -24.34 -4.69 -3.75
N ASN A 198 -23.47 -5.00 -2.79
CA ASN A 198 -23.56 -4.40 -1.46
C ASN A 198 -22.96 -3.00 -1.46
N THR A 199 -23.47 -2.16 -0.56
CA THR A 199 -22.81 -0.91 -0.18
C THR A 199 -22.29 -1.07 1.25
N TYR A 200 -20.98 -1.08 1.40
CA TYR A 200 -20.31 -1.22 2.68
C TYR A 200 -20.09 0.16 3.32
N LEU A 201 -20.44 0.28 4.60
CA LEU A 201 -20.19 1.45 5.44
C LEU A 201 -19.23 1.04 6.56
N PHE A 202 -18.10 1.73 6.71
CA PHE A 202 -17.08 1.39 7.69
C PHE A 202 -16.35 2.62 8.21
N ASN A 203 -15.71 2.48 9.38
CA ASN A 203 -14.79 3.49 9.88
C ASN A 203 -13.42 3.23 9.25
N ASN A 204 -13.06 4.02 8.25
CA ASN A 204 -11.69 4.02 7.75
C ASN A 204 -10.79 4.63 8.83
N THR A 205 -9.76 3.89 9.26
CA THR A 205 -8.82 4.34 10.29
C THR A 205 -7.96 5.52 9.82
N PHE A 206 -7.86 5.72 8.51
CA PHE A 206 -7.11 6.83 7.91
C PHE A 206 -7.98 8.05 7.68
N THR A 207 -7.35 9.21 7.81
CA THR A 207 -7.93 10.53 7.57
C THR A 207 -6.96 11.36 6.74
N ALA A 208 -7.43 12.46 6.15
CA ALA A 208 -6.57 13.33 5.37
C ALA A 208 -5.36 13.84 6.19
N ALA A 209 -5.57 14.10 7.49
CA ALA A 209 -4.52 14.57 8.39
C ALA A 209 -3.37 13.57 8.59
N ARG A 210 -3.62 12.25 8.45
CA ARG A 210 -2.58 11.23 8.60
C ARG A 210 -1.72 11.07 7.35
N VAL A 211 -2.28 11.30 6.16
CA VAL A 211 -1.56 11.15 4.88
C VAL A 211 -0.87 12.43 4.44
N ARG A 212 -1.54 13.58 4.60
CA ARG A 212 -1.07 14.89 4.09
C ARG A 212 0.37 15.24 4.46
N PRO A 213 0.91 14.95 5.67
CA PRO A 213 2.30 15.25 6.00
C PRO A 213 3.34 14.55 5.12
N TYR A 214 2.94 13.49 4.42
CA TYR A 214 3.84 12.65 3.62
C TYR A 214 3.60 12.77 2.11
N LEU A 215 2.56 13.49 1.69
CA LEU A 215 2.22 13.72 0.30
C LEU A 215 2.71 15.10 -0.12
N VAL A 216 3.43 15.17 -1.24
CA VAL A 216 4.14 16.37 -1.67
C VAL A 216 3.38 17.12 -2.76
N TYR A 217 2.87 16.41 -3.77
CA TYR A 217 2.27 17.05 -4.95
C TYR A 217 0.74 16.99 -5.00
N GLY A 218 0.15 15.93 -4.47
CA GLY A 218 -1.28 15.67 -4.54
C GLY A 218 -2.08 16.29 -3.40
N ALA A 219 -3.40 16.32 -3.58
CA ALA A 219 -4.35 16.54 -2.49
C ALA A 219 -4.72 15.23 -1.80
N VAL A 220 -5.20 15.33 -0.56
CA VAL A 220 -5.82 14.19 0.14
C VAL A 220 -7.29 14.48 0.35
N LEU A 221 -8.15 13.59 -0.15
CA LEU A 221 -9.59 13.66 -0.07
C LEU A 221 -10.07 12.55 0.87
N ASP A 222 -10.68 12.89 2.01
CA ASP A 222 -11.26 11.92 2.94
C ASP A 222 -12.79 11.90 2.88
N ASN A 223 -13.41 10.92 3.54
CA ASN A 223 -14.86 10.70 3.52
C ASN A 223 -15.41 10.51 2.10
N GLN A 224 -14.63 9.83 1.26
CA GLN A 224 -14.95 9.57 -0.14
C GLN A 224 -15.89 8.37 -0.29
N LYS A 225 -16.56 8.27 -1.44
CA LYS A 225 -17.29 7.06 -1.83
C LYS A 225 -16.59 6.39 -3.02
N ALA A 226 -16.24 5.13 -2.84
CA ALA A 226 -15.59 4.33 -3.87
C ALA A 226 -16.57 3.35 -4.51
N ILE A 227 -16.32 2.99 -5.77
CA ILE A 227 -16.97 1.87 -6.43
C ILE A 227 -15.96 0.80 -6.84
N THR A 228 -16.25 -0.43 -6.43
CA THR A 228 -15.55 -1.62 -6.90
C THR A 228 -16.23 -2.17 -8.14
N VAL A 229 -15.56 -2.06 -9.27
CA VAL A 229 -16.05 -2.56 -10.55
C VAL A 229 -15.52 -3.95 -10.85
N ARG A 230 -16.24 -4.70 -11.69
CA ARG A 230 -15.80 -6.04 -12.11
C ARG A 230 -14.62 -6.04 -13.08
N GLY A 231 -14.33 -4.90 -13.69
CA GLY A 231 -13.30 -4.73 -14.69
C GLY A 231 -13.49 -3.45 -15.50
N THR A 232 -12.48 -3.12 -16.30
CA THR A 232 -12.42 -1.86 -17.06
C THR A 232 -13.28 -1.82 -18.31
N PHE A 233 -13.81 -2.96 -18.76
CA PHE A 233 -14.53 -3.07 -20.04
C PHE A 233 -15.88 -2.33 -20.07
N LEU A 234 -16.59 -2.27 -18.93
CA LEU A 234 -17.93 -1.66 -18.84
C LEU A 234 -17.91 -0.16 -18.52
N GLN A 235 -16.71 0.44 -18.35
CA GLN A 235 -16.52 1.86 -18.05
C GLN A 235 -16.81 2.73 -19.29
N ASN A 236 -18.08 2.88 -19.63
CA ASN A 236 -18.53 3.86 -20.63
C ASN A 236 -18.99 5.16 -19.96
N GLN A 237 -18.96 6.28 -20.69
CA GLN A 237 -19.21 7.61 -20.14
C GLN A 237 -20.54 7.71 -19.37
N ARG A 238 -21.64 7.17 -19.94
CA ARG A 238 -22.96 7.18 -19.29
C ARG A 238 -22.99 6.39 -17.99
N TYR A 239 -22.23 5.30 -17.91
CA TYR A 239 -22.10 4.52 -16.68
C TYR A 239 -21.46 5.36 -15.58
N MET A 240 -20.41 6.10 -15.92
CA MET A 240 -19.63 6.89 -14.98
C MET A 240 -20.35 8.16 -14.54
N ASP A 241 -21.13 8.78 -15.43
CA ASP A 241 -21.96 9.94 -15.11
C ASP A 241 -22.94 9.62 -13.96
N VAL A 242 -23.55 8.43 -13.96
CA VAL A 242 -24.47 7.99 -12.90
C VAL A 242 -23.76 7.91 -11.54
N PHE A 243 -22.57 7.32 -11.48
CA PHE A 243 -21.83 7.22 -10.22
C PHE A 243 -21.32 8.57 -9.74
N TYR A 244 -20.88 9.42 -10.67
CA TYR A 244 -20.48 10.77 -10.33
C TYR A 244 -21.64 11.57 -9.74
N ASP A 245 -22.83 11.49 -10.34
CA ASP A 245 -24.05 12.16 -9.86
C ASP A 245 -24.48 11.64 -8.47
N GLU A 246 -24.22 10.36 -8.16
CA GLU A 246 -24.46 9.74 -6.84
C GLU A 246 -23.36 10.03 -5.80
N GLY A 247 -22.35 10.82 -6.19
CA GLY A 247 -21.26 11.28 -5.34
C GLY A 247 -20.15 10.25 -5.11
N TYR A 248 -19.98 9.30 -6.04
CA TYR A 248 -18.78 8.45 -6.08
C TYR A 248 -17.61 9.19 -6.71
N THR A 249 -16.44 8.98 -6.13
CA THR A 249 -15.26 9.83 -6.33
C THR A 249 -14.07 9.03 -6.87
N ASP A 250 -14.05 7.72 -6.63
CA ASP A 250 -13.03 6.82 -7.15
C ASP A 250 -13.60 5.46 -7.60
N ILE A 251 -12.94 4.90 -8.61
CA ILE A 251 -13.26 3.62 -9.25
C ILE A 251 -12.05 2.69 -9.12
N GLU A 252 -12.26 1.52 -8.55
CA GLU A 252 -11.22 0.52 -8.29
C GLU A 252 -11.80 -0.90 -8.41
N MET A 253 -11.04 -1.94 -8.07
CA MET A 253 -11.41 -3.32 -8.40
C MET A 253 -11.32 -4.31 -7.21
N GLU A 254 -10.96 -3.89 -6.01
CA GLU A 254 -10.56 -4.82 -4.93
C GLU A 254 -11.25 -4.60 -3.58
N ALA A 255 -11.63 -3.37 -3.24
CA ALA A 255 -12.14 -3.00 -1.92
C ALA A 255 -13.40 -3.78 -1.54
N GLY A 256 -14.38 -3.87 -2.44
CA GLY A 256 -15.61 -4.63 -2.27
C GLY A 256 -15.39 -6.11 -1.95
N PRO A 257 -14.63 -6.86 -2.77
CA PRO A 257 -14.19 -8.22 -2.48
C PRO A 257 -13.48 -8.36 -1.13
N TYR A 258 -12.58 -7.44 -0.76
CA TYR A 258 -11.96 -7.47 0.57
C TYR A 258 -12.95 -7.26 1.69
N LEU A 259 -13.83 -6.26 1.59
CA LEU A 259 -14.85 -5.96 2.61
C LEU A 259 -15.85 -7.12 2.75
N SER A 260 -16.09 -7.86 1.68
CA SER A 260 -16.85 -9.11 1.70
C SER A 260 -16.16 -10.19 2.55
N ALA A 261 -14.85 -10.35 2.44
CA ALA A 261 -14.07 -11.27 3.27
C ALA A 261 -13.96 -10.79 4.72
N VAL A 262 -13.80 -9.48 4.94
CA VAL A 262 -13.81 -8.84 6.27
C VAL A 262 -15.14 -9.07 6.99
N TYR A 263 -16.27 -8.98 6.28
CA TYR A 263 -17.58 -9.32 6.85
C TYR A 263 -17.62 -10.78 7.33
N GLU A 264 -17.13 -11.72 6.53
CA GLU A 264 -17.11 -13.15 6.86
C GLU A 264 -16.11 -13.50 7.97
N ALA A 265 -15.03 -12.72 8.11
CA ALA A 265 -14.09 -12.86 9.23
C ALA A 265 -14.73 -12.45 10.58
N MET A 266 -15.65 -11.49 10.56
CA MET A 266 -16.35 -11.01 11.76
C MET A 266 -17.63 -11.80 12.07
N ARG A 267 -18.34 -12.26 11.03
CA ARG A 267 -19.60 -13.00 11.17
C ARG A 267 -19.43 -14.39 10.54
N PRO A 268 -19.76 -15.48 11.25
CA PRO A 268 -19.68 -16.84 10.72
C PRO A 268 -20.81 -17.15 9.74
N ARG A 269 -21.04 -16.27 8.75
CA ARG A 269 -22.02 -16.40 7.69
C ARG A 269 -21.52 -15.63 6.46
N ARG A 270 -21.84 -16.17 5.28
CA ARG A 270 -21.65 -15.51 3.98
C ARG A 270 -22.11 -14.04 4.02
N TYR A 271 -21.33 -13.14 3.42
CA TYR A 271 -21.78 -11.78 3.16
C TYR A 271 -23.12 -11.76 2.37
N PRO A 272 -24.02 -10.81 2.65
CA PRO A 272 -25.31 -10.72 1.96
C PRO A 272 -25.14 -10.27 0.51
N ARG A 273 -26.22 -10.13 -0.25
CA ARG A 273 -26.17 -9.58 -1.61
C ARG A 273 -27.18 -8.47 -1.76
N ASN A 274 -26.80 -7.40 -2.44
CA ASN A 274 -27.64 -6.25 -2.70
C ASN A 274 -28.18 -5.58 -1.43
N GLU A 275 -27.33 -5.43 -0.41
CA GLU A 275 -27.67 -4.86 0.89
C GLU A 275 -26.75 -3.70 1.28
N ILE A 276 -27.22 -2.84 2.20
CA ILE A 276 -26.35 -1.89 2.90
C ILE A 276 -25.73 -2.63 4.10
N VAL A 277 -24.41 -2.82 4.05
CA VAL A 277 -23.68 -3.59 5.06
C VAL A 277 -22.92 -2.65 5.98
N ASN A 278 -23.32 -2.65 7.26
CA ASN A 278 -22.66 -1.88 8.30
C ASN A 278 -21.52 -2.68 8.94
N LEU A 279 -20.29 -2.19 8.76
CA LEU A 279 -19.04 -2.75 9.27
C LEU A 279 -18.42 -1.89 10.38
N TYR A 280 -19.10 -0.85 10.89
CA TYR A 280 -18.63 -0.05 12.02
C TYR A 280 -18.25 -0.87 13.28
N PRO A 281 -18.92 -1.98 13.62
CA PRO A 281 -18.60 -2.75 14.85
C PRO A 281 -17.40 -3.70 14.75
N ILE A 282 -16.59 -3.63 13.68
CA ILE A 282 -15.46 -4.56 13.50
C ILE A 282 -14.38 -4.33 14.56
N PRO A 283 -13.81 -5.39 15.16
CA PRO A 283 -12.91 -5.28 16.32
C PRO A 283 -11.44 -5.01 15.95
N PHE A 284 -11.16 -4.68 14.69
CA PHE A 284 -9.82 -4.40 14.18
C PHE A 284 -9.87 -3.25 13.17
N ASP A 285 -8.72 -2.64 12.92
CA ASP A 285 -8.62 -1.50 12.01
C ASP A 285 -8.94 -1.92 10.57
N ILE A 286 -9.76 -1.12 9.87
CA ILE A 286 -9.89 -1.18 8.41
C ILE A 286 -9.32 0.12 7.86
N GLY A 287 -8.36 0.01 6.95
CA GLY A 287 -7.76 1.16 6.30
C GLY A 287 -7.72 0.99 4.81
N ILE A 288 -8.41 1.86 4.07
CA ILE A 288 -8.38 1.87 2.60
C ILE A 288 -7.83 3.20 2.13
N ILE A 289 -6.78 3.16 1.31
CA ILE A 289 -6.20 4.34 0.67
C ILE A 289 -6.05 4.07 -0.81
N HIS A 290 -6.74 4.85 -1.63
CA HIS A 290 -6.59 4.84 -3.07
C HIS A 290 -5.75 6.03 -3.51
N TYR A 291 -4.85 5.82 -4.48
CA TYR A 291 -4.20 6.93 -5.17
C TYR A 291 -4.62 6.96 -6.63
N ALA A 292 -4.91 8.18 -7.10
CA ALA A 292 -5.41 8.43 -8.44
C ALA A 292 -4.33 8.13 -9.48
N SER A 293 -4.52 7.06 -10.26
CA SER A 293 -3.56 6.64 -11.28
C SER A 293 -3.87 7.10 -12.69
N ASP A 294 -5.12 7.39 -12.94
CA ASP A 294 -5.67 7.71 -14.24
C ASP A 294 -7.04 8.37 -14.04
N THR A 295 -7.60 8.92 -15.11
CA THR A 295 -8.98 9.38 -15.13
C THR A 295 -9.75 8.56 -16.16
N PRO A 296 -11.00 8.17 -15.89
CA PRO A 296 -11.77 7.38 -16.83
C PRO A 296 -12.06 8.11 -18.16
N PHE A 297 -11.93 9.43 -18.17
CA PHE A 297 -12.19 10.30 -19.31
C PHE A 297 -10.95 10.52 -20.21
N SER A 298 -9.74 10.23 -19.72
CA SER A 298 -8.49 10.42 -20.47
C SER A 298 -7.88 9.09 -20.90
N LYS A 299 -8.29 8.58 -22.08
CA LYS A 299 -7.60 7.43 -22.69
C LYS A 299 -6.14 7.82 -23.02
N GLY A 300 -5.18 7.28 -22.28
CA GLY A 300 -3.74 7.40 -22.56
C GLY A 300 -2.95 8.39 -21.69
N GLN A 301 -3.58 9.07 -20.72
CA GLN A 301 -2.86 9.82 -19.68
C GLN A 301 -2.96 9.05 -18.35
N ASN A 302 -1.92 8.28 -18.05
CA ASN A 302 -1.84 7.42 -16.87
C ASN A 302 -0.53 7.74 -16.12
N LEU A 303 -0.43 7.45 -14.83
CA LEU A 303 0.80 7.62 -14.02
C LEU A 303 2.07 7.00 -14.66
N GLY A 304 1.91 5.97 -15.49
CA GLY A 304 3.00 5.31 -16.20
C GLY A 304 3.36 5.90 -17.57
N ALA A 305 2.55 6.80 -18.13
CA ALA A 305 2.69 7.32 -19.50
C ALA A 305 3.43 8.67 -19.58
N GLN A 306 3.58 9.38 -18.46
CA GLN A 306 4.41 10.58 -18.41
C GLN A 306 5.86 10.18 -18.04
N ASN A 307 6.85 10.87 -18.60
CA ASN A 307 8.29 10.72 -18.32
C ASN A 307 8.68 10.90 -16.84
N MET A 308 7.72 11.08 -15.93
CA MET A 308 7.93 11.30 -14.52
C MET A 308 7.34 10.16 -13.69
N SER A 309 7.97 8.97 -13.77
CA SER A 309 7.65 7.83 -12.89
C SER A 309 7.76 8.18 -11.38
N TYR A 310 8.35 9.33 -11.05
CA TYR A 310 8.39 9.94 -9.73
C TYR A 310 7.02 10.32 -9.16
N PHE A 311 6.10 10.85 -9.97
CA PHE A 311 4.79 11.31 -9.48
C PHE A 311 3.91 10.17 -8.97
N GLY A 312 4.07 8.95 -9.49
CA GLY A 312 3.37 7.78 -8.96
C GLY A 312 3.94 7.27 -7.63
N MET A 313 5.22 7.55 -7.35
CA MET A 313 5.86 7.12 -6.10
C MET A 313 5.41 7.97 -4.92
N ASP A 314 5.22 9.28 -5.11
CA ASP A 314 4.83 10.17 -4.01
C ASP A 314 3.56 9.69 -3.27
N PRO A 315 2.39 9.51 -3.92
CA PRO A 315 1.20 9.03 -3.24
C PRO A 315 1.33 7.58 -2.78
N THR A 316 2.09 6.74 -3.50
CA THR A 316 2.36 5.36 -3.09
C THR A 316 3.07 5.32 -1.73
N TYR A 317 4.18 6.04 -1.59
CA TYR A 317 4.93 6.08 -0.33
C TYR A 317 4.21 6.86 0.76
N ALA A 318 3.45 7.91 0.42
CA ALA A 318 2.60 8.62 1.39
C ALA A 318 1.52 7.70 1.99
N ALA A 319 0.94 6.82 1.18
CA ALA A 319 0.00 5.81 1.66
C ALA A 319 0.70 4.72 2.48
N THR A 320 1.82 4.18 2.00
CA THR A 320 2.59 3.14 2.69
C THR A 320 3.09 3.58 4.06
N VAL A 321 3.68 4.78 4.16
CA VAL A 321 4.13 5.32 5.46
C VAL A 321 2.96 5.47 6.43
N THR A 322 1.79 5.89 5.93
CA THR A 322 0.59 6.06 6.76
C THR A 322 0.13 4.73 7.35
N VAL A 323 0.09 3.67 6.54
CA VAL A 323 -0.25 2.30 6.98
C VAL A 323 0.76 1.77 7.98
N LEU A 324 2.05 1.80 7.63
CA LEU A 324 3.11 1.25 8.48
C LEU A 324 3.23 1.99 9.81
N ARG A 325 3.12 3.32 9.81
CA ARG A 325 3.08 4.09 11.06
C ARG A 325 1.92 3.68 11.95
N ARG A 326 0.72 3.49 11.39
CA ARG A 326 -0.45 3.07 12.17
C ARG A 326 -0.24 1.69 12.80
N ILE A 327 0.33 0.75 12.05
CA ILE A 327 0.68 -0.58 12.56
C ILE A 327 1.69 -0.48 13.71
N LEU A 328 2.77 0.29 13.53
CA LEU A 328 3.81 0.45 14.55
C LEU A 328 3.28 1.18 15.79
N GLU A 329 2.45 2.22 15.63
CA GLU A 329 1.78 2.93 16.73
C GLU A 329 0.88 1.99 17.54
N LEU A 330 0.10 1.14 16.86
CA LEU A 330 -0.77 0.15 17.51
C LEU A 330 0.04 -0.91 18.26
N GLU A 331 1.06 -1.48 17.63
CA GLU A 331 1.85 -2.55 18.23
C GLU A 331 2.64 -2.05 19.44
N VAL A 332 3.32 -0.91 19.30
CA VAL A 332 4.07 -0.29 20.41
C VAL A 332 3.16 0.06 21.59
N SER A 333 1.89 0.38 21.36
CA SER A 333 0.92 0.67 22.42
C SER A 333 0.36 -0.59 23.09
N ASN A 334 0.41 -1.74 22.42
CA ASN A 334 -0.12 -3.02 22.91
C ASN A 334 0.92 -3.87 23.65
N ILE A 335 2.21 -3.64 23.38
CA ILE A 335 3.34 -4.07 24.21
C ILE A 335 3.32 -3.25 25.49
#